data_AF-A0A0F8VWH7-F1
#
_entry.id   AF-A0A0F8VWH7-F1
#
_cell.length_a   1.000
_cell.length_b   1.000
_cell.length_c   1.000
_cell.angle_alpha   90.00
_cell.angle_beta   90.00
_cell.angle_gamma   90.00
#
_symmetry.space_group_name_H-M   'P 1'
#
loop_
_entity.id
_entity.type
_entity.pdbx_description
1 polymer ?
#
loop_
_entity_poly.entity_id
_entity_poly.type
_entity_poly.pdbx_seq_one_letter_code
_entity_poly.pdbx_strand_id
1 'polypeptide(L)'
;TVHIGDTNIDTAVQILRITPNNDKPDNVTVTIYEDCIRSKATAYNISIYMNNGTCTLDSAATLIEMKKGTFNYGTDLGASPETGMDITTLRIHGGSFNWYPDDSGDDAYIGNLYLFGGTFNASATTPIYKTRRWGLTGSVNYQFSEFEFDNLENTSQVNVFEQNGTVDFHNFSAALSSTYFSTLFKKPVIYNASLIVDGNEEGLERVKGLVGLSFILKRTARTTLTLGAIVFIDPTSQIPFFPTFSYNHRFKNSKWEVDFILPQRLLFRRPVGENGRFSIGSTFGATGFYVNVNSPNFADVYEYSQLEIKSGIIYEHRISDYLIGTFQGGLQNFISN
;
A
#
# COMPACT_ATOMS: atom_id res chain seq x y z
N THR A 1 -12.87 -28.69 10.45
CA THR A 1 -14.06 -28.02 9.89
C THR A 1 -15.15 -28.00 10.93
N VAL A 2 -15.86 -26.88 11.08
CA VAL A 2 -16.97 -26.68 12.03
C VAL A 2 -18.17 -26.16 11.26
N HIS A 3 -19.34 -26.75 11.51
CA HIS A 3 -20.63 -26.35 10.92
C HIS A 3 -21.57 -25.92 12.05
N ILE A 4 -22.21 -24.77 11.91
CA ILE A 4 -23.09 -24.17 12.93
C ILE A 4 -24.40 -23.77 12.27
N GLY A 5 -25.55 -24.28 12.74
CA GLY A 5 -26.89 -23.88 12.25
C GLY A 5 -27.59 -24.84 11.31
N ASP A 6 -26.86 -25.76 10.66
CA ASP A 6 -27.27 -26.64 9.55
C ASP A 6 -28.63 -27.40 9.66
N THR A 7 -29.23 -27.54 10.86
CA THR A 7 -30.50 -28.30 11.02
C THR A 7 -31.42 -27.89 12.20
N ASN A 8 -31.07 -26.88 13.01
CA ASN A 8 -31.83 -26.55 14.23
C ASN A 8 -32.00 -25.03 14.40
N ILE A 9 -33.25 -24.57 14.25
CA ILE A 9 -33.77 -23.19 14.42
C ILE A 9 -33.55 -22.54 15.80
N ASP A 10 -32.77 -23.16 16.69
CA ASP A 10 -32.48 -22.69 18.04
C ASP A 10 -30.96 -22.66 18.36
N THR A 11 -30.08 -22.90 17.36
CA THR A 11 -28.63 -22.82 17.55
C THR A 11 -28.15 -21.41 17.26
N ALA A 12 -27.64 -20.70 18.27
CA ALA A 12 -27.10 -19.37 18.11
C ALA A 12 -25.68 -19.28 18.67
N VAL A 13 -24.84 -18.50 18.00
CA VAL A 13 -23.49 -18.16 18.47
C VAL A 13 -23.41 -16.66 18.68
N GLN A 14 -23.16 -16.24 19.92
CA GLN A 14 -23.02 -14.81 20.21
C GLN A 14 -21.61 -14.30 19.90
N ILE A 15 -20.60 -15.09 20.27
CA ILE A 15 -19.19 -14.75 20.07
C ILE A 15 -18.48 -15.97 19.50
N LEU A 16 -17.89 -15.82 18.32
CA LEU A 16 -17.04 -16.83 17.69
C LEU A 16 -15.59 -16.34 17.64
N ARG A 17 -14.65 -17.20 18.05
CA ARG A 17 -13.21 -16.96 17.88
C ARG A 17 -12.62 -18.05 16.99
N ILE A 18 -12.00 -17.64 15.88
CA ILE A 18 -11.38 -18.53 14.91
C ILE A 18 -9.86 -18.33 14.99
N THR A 19 -9.15 -19.35 15.44
CA THR A 19 -7.68 -19.32 15.58
C THR A 19 -7.11 -20.68 15.20
N PRO A 20 -6.57 -20.84 13.99
CA PRO A 20 -6.00 -22.11 13.56
C PRO A 20 -4.75 -22.46 14.36
N ASN A 21 -4.60 -23.75 14.69
CA ASN A 21 -3.36 -24.23 15.29
C ASN A 21 -2.18 -23.99 14.32
N ASN A 22 -1.08 -23.43 14.80
CA ASN A 22 0.08 -23.02 14.01
C ASN A 22 -0.20 -21.98 12.90
N ASP A 23 -1.25 -21.17 13.01
CA ASP A 23 -1.59 -20.08 12.08
C ASP A 23 -1.70 -20.53 10.60
N LYS A 24 -2.05 -21.80 10.32
CA LYS A 24 -2.26 -22.28 8.95
C LYS A 24 -3.73 -22.12 8.53
N PRO A 25 -4.04 -21.45 7.40
CA PRO A 25 -5.41 -21.20 6.99
C PRO A 25 -6.21 -22.48 6.73
N ASP A 26 -5.56 -23.54 6.25
CA ASP A 26 -6.22 -24.84 5.96
C ASP A 26 -6.58 -25.62 7.23
N ASN A 27 -6.09 -25.22 8.41
CA ASN A 27 -6.33 -25.95 9.65
C ASN A 27 -7.71 -25.67 10.25
N VAL A 28 -8.37 -24.56 9.88
CA VAL A 28 -9.69 -24.22 10.39
C VAL A 28 -10.57 -23.64 9.29
N THR A 29 -11.64 -24.37 8.99
CA THR A 29 -12.78 -23.90 8.19
C THR A 29 -14.01 -23.89 9.08
N VAL A 30 -14.70 -22.76 9.15
CA VAL A 30 -15.98 -22.61 9.86
C VAL A 30 -17.05 -22.20 8.85
N THR A 31 -18.19 -22.87 8.92
CA THR A 31 -19.39 -22.53 8.14
C THR A 31 -20.54 -22.27 9.11
N ILE A 32 -21.10 -21.07 9.05
CA ILE A 32 -22.27 -20.65 9.81
C ILE A 32 -23.40 -20.51 8.80
N TYR A 33 -24.40 -21.37 8.95
CA TYR A 33 -25.58 -21.45 8.11
C TYR A 33 -26.62 -20.40 8.53
N GLU A 34 -27.67 -20.29 7.72
CA GLU A 34 -28.86 -19.49 7.95
C GLU A 34 -29.42 -19.61 9.38
N ASP A 35 -30.14 -18.57 9.81
CA ASP A 35 -30.90 -18.57 11.06
C ASP A 35 -30.11 -18.92 12.33
N CYS A 36 -28.80 -18.67 12.35
CA CYS A 36 -27.96 -18.75 13.56
C CYS A 36 -28.24 -17.61 14.56
N ILE A 37 -29.51 -17.23 14.73
CA ILE A 37 -30.02 -16.13 15.53
C ILE A 37 -31.05 -16.68 16.53
N ARG A 38 -30.93 -16.29 17.81
CA ARG A 38 -31.84 -16.80 18.85
C ARG A 38 -33.22 -16.16 18.72
N SER A 39 -34.18 -16.86 18.12
CA SER A 39 -35.58 -16.42 17.91
C SER A 39 -36.32 -15.91 19.17
N LYS A 40 -35.88 -16.27 20.38
CA LYS A 40 -36.56 -15.97 21.66
C LYS A 40 -35.89 -14.91 22.54
N ALA A 41 -34.77 -14.32 22.12
CA ALA A 41 -34.14 -13.22 22.84
C ALA A 41 -33.94 -12.07 21.85
N THR A 42 -34.52 -10.91 22.15
CA THR A 42 -34.30 -9.65 21.42
C THR A 42 -32.84 -9.49 20.97
N ALA A 43 -32.63 -9.56 19.64
CA ALA A 43 -31.50 -9.11 18.84
C ALA A 43 -30.09 -9.26 19.44
N TYR A 44 -29.46 -10.43 19.23
CA TYR A 44 -28.01 -10.54 19.30
C TYR A 44 -27.51 -11.09 17.97
N ASN A 45 -27.00 -10.22 17.10
CA ASN A 45 -26.26 -10.65 15.92
C ASN A 45 -24.87 -11.16 16.36
N ILE A 46 -24.24 -11.96 15.51
CA ILE A 46 -22.99 -12.66 15.85
C ILE A 46 -21.83 -11.67 15.89
N SER A 47 -20.91 -11.84 16.85
CA SER A 47 -19.59 -11.20 16.83
C SER A 47 -18.50 -12.23 16.52
N ILE A 48 -17.76 -12.02 15.44
CA ILE A 48 -16.70 -12.94 14.98
C ILE A 48 -15.34 -12.27 15.09
N TYR A 49 -14.40 -12.96 15.71
CA TYR A 49 -12.98 -12.59 15.77
C TYR A 49 -12.16 -13.69 15.08
N MET A 50 -11.55 -13.36 13.96
CA MET A 50 -10.84 -14.31 13.11
C MET A 50 -9.37 -13.91 12.99
N ASN A 51 -8.48 -14.71 13.60
CA ASN A 51 -7.05 -14.50 13.44
C ASN A 51 -6.56 -14.98 12.06
N ASN A 52 -7.04 -16.14 11.59
CA ASN A 52 -6.74 -16.74 10.29
C ASN A 52 -7.72 -17.89 10.01
N GLY A 53 -7.67 -18.53 8.84
CA GLY A 53 -8.54 -19.65 8.47
C GLY A 53 -9.45 -19.36 7.28
N THR A 54 -10.53 -20.13 7.16
CA THR A 54 -11.67 -19.80 6.28
C THR A 54 -12.95 -19.73 7.10
N CYS A 55 -13.70 -18.64 6.99
CA CYS A 55 -15.04 -18.53 7.56
C CYS A 55 -16.04 -18.28 6.43
N THR A 56 -17.15 -18.98 6.45
CA THR A 56 -18.32 -18.66 5.63
C THR A 56 -19.49 -18.38 6.57
N LEU A 57 -20.14 -17.24 6.38
CA LEU A 57 -21.25 -16.77 7.20
C LEU A 57 -22.44 -16.42 6.31
N ASP A 58 -23.58 -17.01 6.63
CA ASP A 58 -24.86 -16.78 5.96
C ASP A 58 -25.90 -16.28 6.99
N SER A 59 -25.53 -15.25 7.77
CA SER A 59 -26.37 -14.65 8.81
C SER A 59 -25.87 -13.26 9.19
N ALA A 60 -26.75 -12.41 9.71
CA ALA A 60 -26.42 -11.07 10.18
C ALA A 60 -25.34 -11.06 11.27
N ALA A 61 -24.50 -10.01 11.28
CA ALA A 61 -23.42 -9.85 12.26
C ALA A 61 -23.42 -8.47 12.92
N THR A 62 -23.12 -8.42 14.23
CA THR A 62 -22.83 -7.16 14.91
C THR A 62 -21.40 -6.73 14.63
N LEU A 63 -20.46 -7.66 14.71
CA LEU A 63 -19.04 -7.38 14.51
C LEU A 63 -18.40 -8.53 13.75
N ILE A 64 -17.64 -8.21 12.71
CA ILE A 64 -16.68 -9.12 12.12
C ILE A 64 -15.33 -8.43 12.21
N GLU A 65 -14.39 -9.04 12.92
CA GLU A 65 -13.01 -8.59 13.03
C GLU A 65 -12.10 -9.68 12.50
N MET A 66 -11.44 -9.43 11.36
CA MET A 66 -10.54 -10.40 10.74
C MET A 66 -9.12 -9.84 10.60
N LYS A 67 -8.13 -10.66 10.98
CA LYS A 67 -6.71 -10.34 10.84
C LYS A 67 -6.07 -10.91 9.59
N LYS A 68 -6.38 -12.18 9.25
CA LYS A 68 -5.89 -12.90 8.07
C LYS A 68 -6.94 -13.91 7.59
N GLY A 69 -6.62 -14.62 6.51
CA GLY A 69 -7.44 -15.72 5.98
C GLY A 69 -8.54 -15.24 5.03
N THR A 70 -9.53 -16.10 4.79
CA THR A 70 -10.62 -15.84 3.85
C THR A 70 -11.96 -15.82 4.59
N PHE A 71 -12.71 -14.73 4.46
CA PHE A 71 -14.05 -14.61 5.00
C PHE A 71 -15.05 -14.49 3.84
N ASN A 72 -16.02 -15.39 3.73
CA ASN A 72 -17.09 -15.34 2.74
C ASN A 72 -18.39 -14.97 3.44
N TYR A 73 -19.05 -13.91 3.00
CA TYR A 73 -20.31 -13.45 3.58
C TYR A 73 -21.44 -13.57 2.57
N GLY A 74 -22.56 -14.17 3.00
CA GLY A 74 -23.80 -14.28 2.23
C GLY A 74 -23.78 -15.31 1.10
N THR A 75 -22.83 -16.25 1.12
CA THR A 75 -22.84 -17.31 0.10
C THR A 75 -24.09 -18.16 0.30
N ASP A 76 -24.93 -18.26 -0.71
CA ASP A 76 -26.09 -19.16 -0.74
C ASP A 76 -25.65 -20.61 -0.49
N LEU A 77 -25.65 -21.02 0.78
CA LEU A 77 -25.31 -22.37 1.22
C LEU A 77 -26.55 -23.25 1.38
N GLY A 78 -27.75 -22.65 1.33
CA GLY A 78 -29.05 -23.28 1.62
C GLY A 78 -30.08 -23.28 0.47
N ALA A 79 -29.78 -22.64 -0.67
CA ALA A 79 -30.70 -22.39 -1.79
C ALA A 79 -31.96 -21.58 -1.42
N SER A 80 -31.90 -20.82 -0.32
CA SER A 80 -32.99 -19.97 0.16
C SER A 80 -32.44 -18.57 0.39
N PRO A 81 -32.98 -17.53 -0.27
CA PRO A 81 -32.47 -16.20 -0.09
C PRO A 81 -32.91 -15.61 1.25
N GLU A 82 -31.95 -15.17 2.04
CA GLU A 82 -32.14 -14.68 3.41
C GLU A 82 -32.53 -13.20 3.43
N THR A 83 -33.21 -12.76 4.49
CA THR A 83 -33.52 -11.33 4.67
C THR A 83 -32.78 -10.75 5.86
N GLY A 84 -32.27 -9.52 5.73
CA GLY A 84 -31.68 -8.80 6.87
C GLY A 84 -30.23 -9.19 7.17
N MET A 85 -29.45 -9.46 6.13
CA MET A 85 -28.02 -9.80 6.22
C MET A 85 -27.12 -8.57 6.49
N ASP A 86 -27.44 -7.79 7.51
CA ASP A 86 -26.66 -6.61 7.86
C ASP A 86 -25.40 -6.94 8.68
N ILE A 87 -24.31 -6.22 8.40
CA ILE A 87 -23.15 -6.15 9.28
C ILE A 87 -23.13 -4.79 9.97
N THR A 88 -23.26 -4.74 11.29
CA THR A 88 -23.17 -3.45 12.02
C THR A 88 -21.76 -2.86 11.98
N THR A 89 -20.71 -3.68 12.14
CA THR A 89 -19.30 -3.26 12.07
C THR A 89 -18.42 -4.36 11.46
N LEU A 90 -17.64 -4.00 10.43
CA LEU A 90 -16.62 -4.84 9.82
C LEU A 90 -15.23 -4.20 10.06
N ARG A 91 -14.29 -4.97 10.60
CA ARG A 91 -12.89 -4.60 10.81
C ARG A 91 -11.99 -5.59 10.11
N ILE A 92 -11.21 -5.12 9.16
CA ILE A 92 -10.29 -5.94 8.37
C ILE A 92 -8.89 -5.42 8.60
N HIS A 93 -8.06 -6.18 9.29
CA HIS A 93 -6.64 -5.89 9.48
C HIS A 93 -5.77 -6.57 8.40
N GLY A 94 -6.35 -7.51 7.66
CA GLY A 94 -5.71 -8.24 6.55
C GLY A 94 -6.56 -9.42 6.07
N GLY A 95 -6.08 -10.14 5.05
CA GLY A 95 -6.80 -11.26 4.44
C GLY A 95 -7.77 -10.84 3.32
N SER A 96 -8.64 -11.77 2.92
CA SER A 96 -9.63 -11.60 1.86
C SER A 96 -11.04 -11.68 2.42
N PHE A 97 -11.80 -10.57 2.34
CA PHE A 97 -13.22 -10.55 2.65
C PHE A 97 -14.03 -10.55 1.35
N ASN A 98 -14.82 -11.58 1.13
CA ASN A 98 -15.66 -11.75 -0.04
C ASN A 98 -17.12 -11.49 0.34
N TRP A 99 -17.72 -10.50 -0.31
CA TRP A 99 -19.09 -10.03 -0.04
C TRP A 99 -20.04 -10.51 -1.14
N TYR A 100 -20.94 -11.43 -0.79
CA TYR A 100 -21.89 -12.04 -1.71
C TYR A 100 -23.32 -12.09 -1.14
N PRO A 101 -23.85 -11.06 -0.45
CA PRO A 101 -25.18 -11.17 0.14
C PRO A 101 -26.24 -11.47 -0.93
N ASP A 102 -26.96 -12.56 -0.76
CA ASP A 102 -28.20 -12.85 -1.47
C ASP A 102 -29.38 -12.46 -0.57
N ASP A 103 -29.91 -11.25 -0.74
CA ASP A 103 -31.10 -10.81 -0.02
C ASP A 103 -32.29 -10.71 -0.99
N SER A 104 -33.32 -11.53 -0.75
CA SER A 104 -34.53 -11.57 -1.59
C SER A 104 -35.60 -10.54 -1.21
N GLY A 105 -35.37 -9.71 -0.18
CA GLY A 105 -36.38 -8.82 0.37
C GLY A 105 -35.90 -7.38 0.62
N ASP A 106 -34.68 -7.19 1.13
CA ASP A 106 -34.10 -5.90 1.52
C ASP A 106 -32.62 -5.77 1.06
N ASP A 107 -32.06 -4.56 1.09
CA ASP A 107 -30.64 -4.36 0.72
C ASP A 107 -29.73 -4.70 1.93
N ALA A 108 -28.89 -5.73 1.82
CA ALA A 108 -27.84 -5.99 2.82
C ALA A 108 -26.79 -4.86 2.82
N TYR A 109 -26.46 -4.32 3.99
CA TYR A 109 -25.44 -3.28 4.12
C TYR A 109 -24.43 -3.51 5.25
N ILE A 110 -23.30 -2.81 5.15
CA ILE A 110 -22.28 -2.71 6.20
C ILE A 110 -22.41 -1.33 6.82
N GLY A 111 -22.77 -1.26 8.11
CA GLY A 111 -22.95 0.00 8.84
C GLY A 111 -21.64 0.78 9.00
N ASN A 112 -20.62 0.13 9.58
CA ASN A 112 -19.29 0.72 9.75
C ASN A 112 -18.21 -0.21 9.19
N LEU A 113 -17.31 0.30 8.35
CA LEU A 113 -16.17 -0.43 7.81
C LEU A 113 -14.86 0.22 8.26
N TYR A 114 -14.01 -0.56 8.92
CA TYR A 114 -12.64 -0.19 9.28
C TYR A 114 -11.66 -1.11 8.56
N LEU A 115 -10.74 -0.54 7.79
CA LEU A 115 -9.66 -1.26 7.12
C LEU A 115 -8.36 -0.83 7.81
N PHE A 116 -7.78 -1.73 8.60
CA PHE A 116 -6.53 -1.55 9.31
C PHE A 116 -5.37 -2.14 8.49
N GLY A 117 -4.18 -1.55 8.63
CA GLY A 117 -3.04 -1.83 7.75
C GLY A 117 -3.08 -0.94 6.50
N GLY A 118 -2.33 0.16 6.56
CA GLY A 118 -2.23 1.09 5.44
C GLY A 118 -1.19 2.18 5.68
N THR A 119 -0.47 2.54 4.62
CA THR A 119 0.40 3.70 4.64
C THR A 119 -0.35 4.91 4.10
N PHE A 120 -0.48 5.96 4.89
CA PHE A 120 -0.92 7.26 4.40
C PHE A 120 0.29 8.09 3.98
N ASN A 121 0.30 8.56 2.73
CA ASN A 121 1.35 9.42 2.20
C ASN A 121 0.73 10.74 1.74
N ALA A 122 1.16 11.85 2.34
CA ALA A 122 0.89 13.19 1.84
C ALA A 122 2.20 13.80 1.32
N SER A 123 2.16 14.46 0.17
CA SER A 123 3.32 15.21 -0.32
C SER A 123 2.89 16.47 -1.04
N ALA A 124 3.71 17.50 -0.94
CA ALA A 124 3.54 18.75 -1.66
C ALA A 124 4.88 19.14 -2.29
N THR A 125 4.86 19.51 -3.57
CA THR A 125 6.04 19.98 -4.29
C THR A 125 5.73 21.31 -4.97
N THR A 126 6.53 22.33 -4.69
CA THR A 126 6.32 23.70 -5.18
C THR A 126 7.58 24.24 -5.84
N PRO A 127 7.49 24.85 -7.04
CA PRO A 127 8.61 25.59 -7.62
C PRO A 127 8.88 26.87 -6.79
N ILE A 128 10.05 26.94 -6.16
CA ILE A 128 10.48 28.11 -5.37
C ILE A 128 11.03 29.19 -6.31
N TYR A 129 11.82 28.77 -7.30
CA TYR A 129 12.42 29.67 -8.28
C TYR A 129 12.47 29.01 -9.65
N LYS A 130 12.13 29.73 -10.72
CA LYS A 130 12.13 29.15 -12.08
C LYS A 130 12.53 30.18 -13.12
N THR A 131 13.50 29.81 -13.92
CA THR A 131 13.99 30.53 -15.11
C THR A 131 14.01 29.60 -16.30
N ARG A 132 14.44 30.10 -17.47
CA ARG A 132 14.57 29.28 -18.69
C ARG A 132 15.62 28.16 -18.57
N ARG A 133 16.67 28.37 -17.77
CA ARG A 133 17.80 27.42 -17.63
C ARG A 133 17.92 26.81 -16.24
N TRP A 134 17.30 27.41 -15.22
CA TRP A 134 17.44 26.96 -13.84
C TRP A 134 16.08 26.89 -13.16
N GLY A 135 15.80 25.79 -12.47
CA GLY A 135 14.64 25.63 -11.59
C GLY A 135 15.09 25.16 -10.21
N LEU A 136 14.44 25.69 -9.19
CA LEU A 136 14.55 25.30 -7.80
C LEU A 136 13.17 24.89 -7.31
N THR A 137 13.04 23.68 -6.78
CA THR A 137 11.79 23.13 -6.25
C THR A 137 11.98 22.71 -4.80
N GLY A 138 11.04 23.09 -3.95
CA GLY A 138 10.93 22.56 -2.60
C GLY A 138 9.86 21.47 -2.56
N SER A 139 10.12 20.40 -1.83
CA SER A 139 9.12 19.37 -1.57
C SER A 139 9.09 19.00 -0.10
N VAL A 140 7.90 18.68 0.39
CA VAL A 140 7.68 18.09 1.70
C VAL A 140 6.85 16.82 1.53
N ASN A 141 7.15 15.80 2.32
CA ASN A 141 6.44 14.55 2.37
C ASN A 141 6.23 14.16 3.83
N TYR A 142 5.04 13.68 4.13
CA TYR A 142 4.66 13.07 5.37
C TYR A 142 4.15 11.66 5.07
N GLN A 143 4.67 10.69 5.80
CA GLN A 143 4.26 9.31 5.74
C GLN A 143 3.85 8.83 7.12
N PHE A 144 2.64 8.30 7.20
CA PHE A 144 2.16 7.56 8.36
C PHE A 144 2.05 6.08 7.99
N SER A 145 2.61 5.21 8.83
CA SER A 145 2.51 3.77 8.70
C SER A 145 2.08 3.18 10.03
N GLU A 146 1.03 2.35 9.99
CA GLU A 146 0.56 1.58 11.14
C GLU A 146 0.94 0.12 10.93
N PHE A 147 1.60 -0.49 11.92
CA PHE A 147 1.94 -1.91 11.92
C PHE A 147 1.35 -2.59 13.16
N GLU A 148 0.72 -3.74 12.98
CA GLU A 148 0.28 -4.60 14.08
C GLU A 148 1.27 -5.75 14.24
N PHE A 149 1.95 -5.79 15.39
CA PHE A 149 2.85 -6.88 15.74
C PHE A 149 2.11 -7.87 16.64
N ASP A 150 2.00 -9.12 16.19
CA ASP A 150 1.35 -10.22 16.90
C ASP A 150 2.30 -11.42 17.00
N ASN A 151 2.33 -12.11 18.16
CA ASN A 151 3.22 -13.25 18.47
C ASN A 151 4.72 -12.99 18.25
N LEU A 152 5.27 -11.91 18.82
CA LEU A 152 6.72 -11.69 18.83
C LEU A 152 7.43 -12.71 19.75
N GLU A 153 8.13 -13.69 19.18
CA GLU A 153 9.07 -14.54 19.92
C GLU A 153 10.44 -13.87 20.01
N ASN A 154 10.85 -13.50 21.23
CA ASN A 154 12.16 -12.90 21.44
C ASN A 154 13.26 -13.97 21.31
N THR A 155 14.06 -13.85 20.26
CA THR A 155 15.18 -14.76 19.98
C THR A 155 16.49 -14.32 20.63
N SER A 156 16.52 -13.17 21.30
CA SER A 156 17.71 -12.59 21.95
C SER A 156 17.56 -12.50 23.47
N GLN A 157 18.67 -12.64 24.21
CA GLN A 157 18.68 -12.51 25.69
C GLN A 157 18.58 -11.06 26.19
N VAL A 158 18.55 -10.09 25.28
CA VAL A 158 18.44 -8.65 25.57
C VAL A 158 17.19 -8.14 24.86
N ASN A 159 16.24 -7.62 25.62
CA ASN A 159 15.02 -7.00 25.09
C ASN A 159 15.38 -5.62 24.54
N VAL A 160 15.78 -5.57 23.27
CA VAL A 160 16.13 -4.31 22.59
C VAL A 160 14.88 -3.66 21.98
N PHE A 161 13.82 -4.42 21.72
CA PHE A 161 12.58 -3.93 21.13
C PHE A 161 11.38 -4.79 21.59
N GLU A 162 10.47 -4.23 22.37
CA GLU A 162 9.18 -4.84 22.73
C GLU A 162 8.05 -3.89 22.33
N GLN A 163 7.40 -4.17 21.21
CA GLN A 163 6.12 -3.55 20.86
C GLN A 163 5.14 -4.66 20.53
N ASN A 164 4.33 -5.05 21.51
CA ASN A 164 3.21 -5.94 21.31
C ASN A 164 1.96 -5.09 21.03
N GLY A 165 1.29 -5.33 19.90
CA GLY A 165 0.13 -4.55 19.47
C GLY A 165 0.40 -3.61 18.29
N THR A 166 -0.48 -2.62 18.13
CA THR A 166 -0.43 -1.64 17.03
C THR A 166 0.58 -0.54 17.31
N VAL A 167 1.43 -0.24 16.34
CA VAL A 167 2.49 0.76 16.40
C VAL A 167 2.36 1.71 15.23
N ASP A 168 2.44 2.99 15.56
CA ASP A 168 2.32 4.11 14.64
C ASP A 168 3.71 4.69 14.34
N PHE A 169 4.02 4.90 13.07
CA PHE A 169 5.25 5.54 12.62
C PHE A 169 4.96 6.80 11.82
N HIS A 170 5.43 7.93 12.31
CA HIS A 170 5.31 9.24 11.69
C HIS A 170 6.65 9.68 11.09
N ASN A 171 6.75 9.68 9.76
CA ASN A 171 7.97 10.07 9.06
C ASN A 171 7.75 11.36 8.26
N PHE A 172 8.75 12.23 8.29
CA PHE A 172 8.77 13.51 7.59
C PHE A 172 10.00 13.58 6.69
N SER A 173 9.82 14.07 5.47
CA SER A 173 10.93 14.34 4.55
C SER A 173 10.74 15.70 3.90
N ALA A 174 11.80 16.48 3.83
CA ALA A 174 11.85 17.75 3.13
C ALA A 174 13.01 17.74 2.15
N ALA A 175 12.80 18.22 0.93
CA ALA A 175 13.87 18.31 -0.06
C ALA A 175 13.90 19.66 -0.78
N LEU A 176 15.11 20.09 -1.10
CA LEU A 176 15.39 21.20 -1.97
C LEU A 176 16.15 20.69 -3.19
N SER A 177 15.51 20.76 -4.37
CA SER A 177 16.05 20.25 -5.62
C SER A 177 16.30 21.37 -6.63
N SER A 178 17.48 21.34 -7.23
CA SER A 178 17.97 22.29 -8.22
C SER A 178 18.18 21.57 -9.56
N THR A 179 17.54 22.06 -10.61
CA THR A 179 17.67 21.54 -11.98
C THR A 179 18.23 22.61 -12.90
N TYR A 180 19.37 22.36 -13.54
CA TYR A 180 20.03 23.28 -14.46
C TYR A 180 20.19 22.69 -15.87
N PHE A 181 19.70 23.41 -16.87
CA PHE A 181 19.78 23.06 -18.28
C PHE A 181 20.93 23.79 -18.95
N SER A 182 21.84 23.02 -19.55
CA SER A 182 23.00 23.53 -20.27
C SER A 182 23.25 22.75 -21.56
N THR A 183 24.40 22.97 -22.17
CA THR A 183 24.90 22.23 -23.32
C THR A 183 26.33 21.78 -23.05
N LEU A 184 26.60 20.50 -23.24
CA LEU A 184 27.93 19.91 -23.11
C LEU A 184 28.17 19.00 -24.32
N PHE A 185 29.32 19.09 -24.96
CA PHE A 185 29.63 18.39 -26.23
C PHE A 185 28.57 18.61 -27.34
N LYS A 186 28.04 19.83 -27.45
CA LYS A 186 26.94 20.20 -28.38
C LYS A 186 25.65 19.41 -28.17
N LYS A 187 25.50 18.70 -27.04
CA LYS A 187 24.29 18.00 -26.65
C LYS A 187 23.64 18.70 -25.45
N PRO A 188 22.30 18.84 -25.42
CA PRO A 188 21.60 19.34 -24.26
C PRO A 188 21.86 18.43 -23.06
N VAL A 189 22.19 19.03 -21.92
CA VAL A 189 22.47 18.32 -20.67
C VAL A 189 21.62 18.93 -19.54
N ILE A 190 21.14 18.06 -18.65
CA ILE A 190 20.40 18.43 -17.45
C ILE A 190 21.24 18.01 -16.24
N TYR A 191 21.57 18.98 -15.41
CA TYR A 191 22.18 18.76 -14.09
C TYR A 191 21.07 18.80 -13.04
N ASN A 192 21.10 17.85 -12.10
CA ASN A 192 20.20 17.84 -10.96
C ASN A 192 21.02 17.72 -9.68
N ALA A 193 20.65 18.47 -8.66
CA ALA A 193 21.19 18.36 -7.31
C ALA A 193 20.06 18.51 -6.31
N SER A 194 19.97 17.62 -5.33
CA SER A 194 18.98 17.67 -4.26
C SER A 194 19.64 17.53 -2.91
N LEU A 195 19.19 18.32 -1.95
CA LEU A 195 19.42 18.13 -0.54
C LEU A 195 18.11 17.63 0.07
N ILE A 196 18.15 16.52 0.80
CA ILE A 196 16.99 15.88 1.42
C ILE A 196 17.27 15.78 2.91
N VAL A 197 16.30 16.14 3.73
CA VAL A 197 16.34 16.02 5.19
C VAL A 197 15.15 15.16 5.60
N ASP A 198 15.44 14.06 6.28
CA ASP A 198 14.46 13.14 6.81
C ASP A 198 14.44 13.21 8.33
N GLY A 199 13.28 12.93 8.90
CA GLY A 199 13.04 12.85 10.33
C GLY A 199 11.79 12.05 10.65
N ASN A 200 11.54 11.89 11.94
CA ASN A 200 10.32 11.30 12.46
C ASN A 200 9.78 12.13 13.64
N GLU A 201 8.90 11.56 14.46
CA GLU A 201 8.35 12.23 15.64
C GLU A 201 9.39 12.56 16.73
N GLU A 202 10.52 11.84 16.76
CA GLU A 202 11.59 12.06 17.75
C GLU A 202 12.59 13.14 17.31
N GLY A 203 12.74 13.37 16.00
CA GLY A 203 13.54 14.49 15.52
C GLY A 203 14.06 14.36 14.09
N LEU A 204 15.15 15.08 13.83
CA LEU A 204 15.89 15.01 12.57
C LEU A 204 16.76 13.77 12.58
N GLU A 205 16.56 12.91 11.59
CA GLU A 205 17.25 11.62 11.52
C GLU A 205 18.37 11.63 10.51
N ARG A 206 18.18 12.27 9.34
CA ARG A 206 19.16 12.14 8.27
C ARG A 206 19.19 13.30 7.30
N VAL A 207 20.39 13.54 6.76
CA VAL A 207 20.61 14.46 5.64
C VAL A 207 21.23 13.68 4.49
N LYS A 208 20.58 13.71 3.32
CA LYS A 208 20.99 13.01 2.11
C LYS A 208 21.24 13.99 0.98
N GLY A 209 22.20 13.70 0.13
CA GLY A 209 22.41 14.41 -1.12
C GLY A 209 22.14 13.52 -2.34
N LEU A 210 21.62 14.10 -3.40
CA LEU A 210 21.55 13.45 -4.71
C LEU A 210 22.13 14.39 -5.75
N VAL A 211 23.06 13.91 -6.57
CA VAL A 211 23.59 14.67 -7.71
C VAL A 211 23.50 13.82 -8.95
N GLY A 212 23.07 14.42 -10.06
CA GLY A 212 22.92 13.71 -11.33
C GLY A 212 23.21 14.57 -12.54
N LEU A 213 23.63 13.91 -13.61
CA LEU A 213 23.66 14.49 -14.95
C LEU A 213 22.95 13.60 -15.93
N SER A 214 22.28 14.18 -16.93
CA SER A 214 21.70 13.44 -18.04
C SER A 214 21.80 14.19 -19.36
N PHE A 215 22.24 13.49 -20.40
CA PHE A 215 22.27 13.97 -21.77
C PHE A 215 20.96 13.62 -22.47
N ILE A 216 20.41 14.58 -23.21
CA ILE A 216 19.33 14.32 -24.16
C ILE A 216 19.97 13.86 -25.47
N LEU A 217 19.95 12.55 -25.71
CA LEU A 217 20.59 11.94 -26.88
C LEU A 217 19.75 12.12 -28.15
N LYS A 218 18.43 11.99 -28.02
CA LYS A 218 17.47 12.12 -29.11
C LYS A 218 16.18 12.75 -28.59
N ARG A 219 15.66 13.73 -29.32
CA ARG A 219 14.34 14.32 -29.06
C ARG A 219 13.65 14.57 -30.40
N THR A 220 12.54 13.89 -30.61
CA THR A 220 11.64 14.08 -31.76
C THR A 220 10.22 14.33 -31.24
N ALA A 221 9.26 14.54 -32.15
CA ALA A 221 7.85 14.68 -31.76
C ALA A 221 7.25 13.44 -31.06
N ARG A 222 7.90 12.28 -31.15
CA ARG A 222 7.39 11.00 -30.61
C ARG A 222 8.37 10.23 -29.74
N THR A 223 9.64 10.63 -29.69
CA THR A 223 10.67 9.88 -28.96
C THR A 223 11.56 10.84 -28.20
N THR A 224 11.73 10.58 -26.91
CA THR A 224 12.79 11.18 -26.11
C THR A 224 13.67 10.08 -25.54
N LEU A 225 14.97 10.23 -25.73
CA LEU A 225 16.01 9.32 -25.23
C LEU A 225 17.01 10.12 -24.40
N THR A 226 17.21 9.72 -23.15
CA THR A 226 18.24 10.31 -22.28
C THR A 226 19.15 9.24 -21.71
N LEU A 227 20.41 9.62 -21.50
CA LEU A 227 21.40 8.79 -20.82
C LEU A 227 22.12 9.66 -19.80
N GLY A 228 22.30 9.14 -18.59
CA GLY A 228 22.87 9.88 -17.50
C GLY A 228 23.35 8.98 -16.38
N ALA A 229 23.63 9.59 -15.25
CA ALA A 229 23.94 8.92 -14.02
C ALA A 229 23.54 9.77 -12.83
N ILE A 230 23.28 9.12 -11.71
CA ILE A 230 23.01 9.73 -10.41
C ILE A 230 23.97 9.15 -9.37
N VAL A 231 24.36 9.99 -8.43
CA VAL A 231 25.18 9.67 -7.26
C VAL A 231 24.39 10.05 -6.02
N PHE A 232 24.34 9.14 -5.07
CA PHE A 232 23.77 9.35 -3.75
C PHE A 232 24.90 9.71 -2.80
N ILE A 233 24.85 10.92 -2.25
CA ILE A 233 25.76 11.39 -1.20
C ILE A 233 25.08 11.04 0.11
N ASP A 234 25.24 9.78 0.51
CA ASP A 234 24.54 9.23 1.64
C ASP A 234 25.29 8.01 2.20
N PRO A 235 25.82 8.07 3.44
CA PRO A 235 26.72 7.05 3.97
C PRO A 235 26.08 5.68 4.18
N THR A 236 24.75 5.57 4.29
CA THR A 236 24.06 4.26 4.40
C THR A 236 23.44 3.79 3.08
N SER A 237 23.67 4.52 1.98
CA SER A 237 23.19 4.10 0.67
C SER A 237 23.78 2.75 0.27
N GLN A 238 22.93 1.74 0.08
CA GLN A 238 23.33 0.42 -0.40
C GLN A 238 23.98 0.49 -1.78
N ILE A 239 23.56 1.47 -2.61
CA ILE A 239 24.07 1.67 -3.97
C ILE A 239 24.33 3.16 -4.18
N PRO A 240 25.59 3.61 -4.00
CA PRO A 240 25.94 5.04 -4.03
C PRO A 240 25.90 5.64 -5.45
N PHE A 241 25.79 4.82 -6.49
CA PHE A 241 25.80 5.25 -7.88
C PHE A 241 24.87 4.41 -8.75
N PHE A 242 24.10 5.06 -9.62
CA PHE A 242 23.27 4.40 -10.62
C PHE A 242 23.38 5.07 -12.00
N PRO A 243 23.56 4.29 -13.08
CA PRO A 243 23.31 4.80 -14.42
C PRO A 243 21.82 5.08 -14.58
N THR A 244 21.48 6.19 -15.26
CA THR A 244 20.10 6.52 -15.61
C THR A 244 19.91 6.45 -17.11
N PHE A 245 18.80 5.85 -17.52
CA PHE A 245 18.43 5.76 -18.92
C PHE A 245 16.93 6.03 -19.00
N SER A 246 16.51 6.95 -19.88
CA SER A 246 15.09 7.12 -20.18
C SER A 246 14.80 6.96 -21.65
N TYR A 247 13.73 6.23 -21.93
CA TYR A 247 13.17 6.04 -23.25
C TYR A 247 11.66 6.25 -23.17
N ASN A 248 11.21 7.39 -23.68
CA ASN A 248 9.80 7.68 -23.86
C ASN A 248 9.47 7.61 -25.35
N HIS A 249 8.49 6.79 -25.74
CA HIS A 249 8.11 6.61 -27.13
C HIS A 249 6.60 6.47 -27.36
N ARG A 250 6.06 7.33 -28.21
CA ARG A 250 4.69 7.25 -28.74
C ARG A 250 4.67 6.48 -30.05
N PHE A 251 3.95 5.37 -30.07
CA PHE A 251 3.84 4.53 -31.26
C PHE A 251 3.04 5.25 -32.37
N LYS A 252 3.48 5.07 -33.63
CA LYS A 252 2.75 5.60 -34.78
C LYS A 252 1.39 4.91 -34.87
N ASN A 253 0.33 5.69 -35.08
CA ASN A 253 -1.05 5.20 -35.26
C ASN A 253 -1.56 4.36 -34.08
N SER A 254 -1.06 4.59 -32.86
CA SER A 254 -1.51 3.89 -31.66
C SER A 254 -1.65 4.90 -30.51
N LYS A 255 -2.60 4.63 -29.61
CA LYS A 255 -2.76 5.38 -28.36
C LYS A 255 -1.77 4.96 -27.29
N TRP A 256 -1.05 3.87 -27.49
CA TRP A 256 -0.05 3.37 -26.54
C TRP A 256 1.26 4.15 -26.65
N GLU A 257 1.91 4.30 -25.51
CA GLU A 257 3.26 4.82 -25.38
C GLU A 257 4.05 4.00 -24.35
N VAL A 258 5.35 3.91 -24.58
CA VAL A 258 6.32 3.32 -23.64
C VAL A 258 6.93 4.45 -22.85
N ASP A 259 6.98 4.28 -21.53
CA ASP A 259 7.70 5.12 -20.60
C ASP A 259 8.64 4.27 -19.76
N PHE A 260 9.88 4.18 -20.22
CA PHE A 260 10.93 3.45 -19.54
C PHE A 260 11.93 4.43 -18.94
N ILE A 261 12.19 4.32 -17.64
CA ILE A 261 13.15 5.11 -16.88
C ILE A 261 13.90 4.16 -15.95
N LEU A 262 15.15 3.84 -16.24
CA LEU A 262 15.99 3.02 -15.39
C LEU A 262 16.61 3.86 -14.26
N PRO A 263 16.62 3.40 -12.99
CA PRO A 263 16.06 2.13 -12.50
C PRO A 263 14.55 2.19 -12.16
N GLN A 264 13.94 3.36 -12.19
CA GLN A 264 12.66 3.68 -11.58
C GLN A 264 11.42 2.94 -12.11
N ARG A 265 11.24 2.77 -13.42
CA ARG A 265 9.99 2.22 -13.97
C ARG A 265 10.08 1.77 -15.43
N LEU A 266 9.23 0.81 -15.78
CA LEU A 266 8.88 0.44 -17.14
C LEU A 266 7.36 0.38 -17.24
N LEU A 267 6.75 1.35 -17.92
CA LEU A 267 5.30 1.43 -18.08
C LEU A 267 4.90 1.48 -19.54
N PHE A 268 3.88 0.70 -19.90
CA PHE A 268 3.09 0.89 -21.11
C PHE A 268 1.83 1.62 -20.74
N ARG A 269 1.58 2.78 -21.34
CA ARG A 269 0.44 3.61 -20.97
C ARG A 269 -0.33 4.10 -22.18
N ARG A 270 -1.61 4.38 -21.99
CA ARG A 270 -2.51 4.94 -22.99
C ARG A 270 -3.53 5.89 -22.36
N PRO A 271 -3.94 6.95 -23.06
CA PRO A 271 -5.11 7.72 -22.65
C PRO A 271 -6.39 6.86 -22.79
N VAL A 272 -7.32 7.06 -21.87
CA VAL A 272 -8.64 6.42 -21.81
C VAL A 272 -9.68 7.51 -21.57
N GLY A 273 -10.57 7.74 -22.54
CA GLY A 273 -11.46 8.89 -22.51
C GLY A 273 -10.70 10.22 -22.64
N GLU A 274 -11.29 11.29 -22.13
CA GLU A 274 -10.72 12.65 -22.18
C GLU A 274 -9.82 12.95 -20.97
N ASN A 275 -10.15 12.37 -19.80
CA ASN A 275 -9.51 12.68 -18.51
C ASN A 275 -8.81 11.47 -17.86
N GLY A 276 -8.76 10.32 -18.53
CA GLY A 276 -8.20 9.09 -17.98
C GLY A 276 -6.90 8.66 -18.63
N ARG A 277 -6.08 7.94 -17.86
CA ARG A 277 -4.88 7.22 -18.33
C ARG A 277 -4.84 5.85 -17.71
N PHE A 278 -4.59 4.84 -18.53
CA PHE A 278 -4.34 3.48 -18.09
C PHE A 278 -2.89 3.13 -18.35
N SER A 279 -2.21 2.54 -17.37
CA SER A 279 -0.84 2.07 -17.46
C SER A 279 -0.71 0.64 -16.93
N ILE A 280 0.20 -0.12 -17.50
CA ILE A 280 0.60 -1.45 -17.03
C ILE A 280 2.11 -1.55 -17.05
N GLY A 281 2.69 -2.17 -16.04
CA GLY A 281 4.12 -2.43 -15.99
C GLY A 281 4.65 -2.47 -14.57
N SER A 282 5.91 -2.09 -14.40
CA SER A 282 6.63 -2.23 -13.14
C SER A 282 7.24 -0.91 -12.72
N THR A 283 7.23 -0.65 -11.43
CA THR A 283 7.94 0.45 -10.77
C THR A 283 8.89 -0.13 -9.74
N PHE A 284 10.01 0.54 -9.56
CA PHE A 284 11.04 0.22 -8.58
C PHE A 284 11.13 1.40 -7.60
N GLY A 285 11.17 1.09 -6.32
CA GLY A 285 11.27 2.09 -5.26
C GLY A 285 11.83 1.49 -3.98
N ALA A 286 12.15 2.38 -3.03
CA ALA A 286 12.46 2.00 -1.67
C ALA A 286 11.30 2.45 -0.76
N THR A 287 10.94 1.62 0.20
CA THR A 287 10.08 1.97 1.34
C THR A 287 10.93 1.85 2.59
N GLY A 288 10.72 2.72 3.57
CA GLY A 288 11.48 2.64 4.80
C GLY A 288 10.94 3.55 5.89
N PHE A 289 11.27 3.21 7.13
CA PHE A 289 10.88 3.94 8.32
C PHE A 289 12.01 3.88 9.35
N TYR A 290 12.05 4.88 10.22
CA TYR A 290 13.01 4.94 11.33
C TYR A 290 12.40 4.32 12.58
N VAL A 291 13.22 3.55 13.30
CA VAL A 291 12.90 2.91 14.57
C VAL A 291 13.88 3.41 15.61
N ASN A 292 13.37 4.11 16.61
CA ASN A 292 14.18 4.67 17.67
C ASN A 292 14.19 3.72 18.86
N VAL A 293 15.37 3.50 19.43
CA VAL A 293 15.60 2.49 20.46
C VAL A 293 16.40 3.10 21.60
N ASN A 294 15.83 3.08 22.80
CA ASN A 294 16.50 3.62 23.99
C ASN A 294 17.13 2.48 24.81
N SER A 295 18.28 1.97 24.35
CA SER A 295 18.99 0.85 25.00
C SER A 295 20.50 1.10 25.10
N PRO A 296 21.12 0.93 26.28
CA PRO A 296 22.57 1.08 26.44
C PRO A 296 23.35 0.11 25.54
N ASN A 297 24.34 0.63 24.82
CA ASN A 297 25.21 -0.08 23.86
C ASN A 297 24.59 -0.38 22.46
N PHE A 298 23.38 0.11 22.17
CA PHE A 298 22.79 0.07 20.83
C PHE A 298 22.80 1.45 20.19
N ALA A 299 22.60 1.52 18.88
CA ALA A 299 22.39 2.81 18.22
C ALA A 299 20.99 3.33 18.60
N ASP A 300 20.89 4.64 18.82
CA ASP A 300 19.60 5.26 19.21
C ASP A 300 18.55 5.18 18.09
N VAL A 301 18.98 5.00 16.84
CA VAL A 301 18.11 5.00 15.66
C VAL A 301 18.55 3.93 14.67
N TYR A 302 17.59 3.12 14.22
CA TYR A 302 17.72 2.14 13.14
C TYR A 302 16.82 2.54 11.97
N GLU A 303 17.34 2.47 10.75
CA GLU A 303 16.53 2.61 9.54
C GLU A 303 16.16 1.22 9.02
N TYR A 304 14.85 0.96 8.88
CA TYR A 304 14.36 -0.11 8.04
C TYR A 304 14.18 0.44 6.63
N SER A 305 14.85 -0.14 5.62
CA SER A 305 14.71 0.27 4.23
C SER A 305 14.68 -0.95 3.31
N GLN A 306 13.61 -1.10 2.56
CA GLN A 306 13.39 -2.23 1.68
C GLN A 306 13.26 -1.80 0.23
N LEU A 307 13.97 -2.51 -0.67
CA LEU A 307 13.86 -2.28 -2.10
C LEU A 307 12.74 -3.15 -2.69
N GLU A 308 11.87 -2.53 -3.46
CA GLU A 308 10.62 -3.12 -3.94
C GLU A 308 10.44 -2.96 -5.45
N ILE A 309 9.95 -4.02 -6.10
CA ILE A 309 9.36 -3.95 -7.45
C ILE A 309 7.85 -4.12 -7.35
N LYS A 310 7.12 -3.07 -7.71
CA LYS A 310 5.65 -3.08 -7.80
C LYS A 310 5.25 -3.26 -9.25
N SER A 311 4.66 -4.40 -9.58
CA SER A 311 4.23 -4.74 -10.93
C SER A 311 2.72 -4.87 -10.98
N GLY A 312 2.07 -4.19 -11.93
CA GLY A 312 0.62 -4.19 -11.98
C GLY A 312 0.03 -3.20 -12.96
N ILE A 313 -1.22 -2.84 -12.68
CA ILE A 313 -2.02 -1.88 -13.42
C ILE A 313 -2.18 -0.59 -12.62
N ILE A 314 -2.23 0.52 -13.35
CA ILE A 314 -2.42 1.87 -12.79
C ILE A 314 -3.48 2.55 -13.64
N TYR A 315 -4.54 3.03 -13.01
CA TYR A 315 -5.53 3.89 -13.62
C TYR A 315 -5.50 5.26 -12.96
N GLU A 316 -5.36 6.31 -13.75
CA GLU A 316 -5.37 7.69 -13.29
C GLU A 316 -6.53 8.43 -13.96
N HIS A 317 -7.29 9.19 -13.18
CA HIS A 317 -8.39 10.01 -13.65
C HIS A 317 -8.24 11.44 -13.12
N ARG A 318 -8.23 12.41 -14.03
CA ARG A 318 -8.27 13.83 -13.67
C ARG A 318 -9.69 14.20 -13.26
N ILE A 319 -9.89 14.44 -11.96
CA ILE A 319 -11.18 14.81 -11.37
C ILE A 319 -11.40 16.33 -11.52
N SER A 320 -10.34 17.12 -11.39
CA SER A 320 -10.35 18.58 -11.60
C SER A 320 -9.02 19.10 -12.13
N ASP A 321 -8.85 20.41 -12.27
CA ASP A 321 -7.58 21.03 -12.67
C ASP A 321 -6.44 20.82 -11.66
N TYR A 322 -6.79 20.48 -10.42
CA TYR A 322 -5.85 20.34 -9.30
C TYR A 322 -5.87 18.96 -8.65
N LEU A 323 -6.83 18.09 -9.01
CA LEU A 323 -7.02 16.78 -8.40
C LEU A 323 -6.98 15.66 -9.44
N ILE A 324 -6.13 14.68 -9.20
CA ILE A 324 -6.03 13.44 -9.98
C ILE A 324 -6.21 12.29 -9.00
N GLY A 325 -7.23 11.45 -9.24
CA GLY A 325 -7.40 10.19 -8.54
C GLY A 325 -6.57 9.11 -9.22
N THR A 326 -5.85 8.31 -8.44
CA THR A 326 -5.03 7.20 -8.93
C THR A 326 -5.43 5.92 -8.23
N PHE A 327 -5.76 4.90 -8.99
CA PHE A 327 -5.99 3.54 -8.52
C PHE A 327 -4.85 2.64 -9.04
N GLN A 328 -4.26 1.84 -8.17
CA GLN A 328 -3.18 0.91 -8.53
C GLN A 328 -3.47 -0.46 -7.92
N GLY A 329 -3.18 -1.53 -8.67
CA GLY A 329 -3.32 -2.89 -8.20
C GLY A 329 -2.28 -3.79 -8.84
N GLY A 330 -1.74 -4.76 -8.10
CA GLY A 330 -0.68 -5.62 -8.60
C GLY A 330 0.05 -6.41 -7.51
N LEU A 331 1.26 -6.86 -7.85
CA LEU A 331 2.16 -7.62 -6.98
C LEU A 331 3.35 -6.76 -6.55
N GLN A 332 3.76 -6.91 -5.31
CA GLN A 332 4.96 -6.29 -4.75
C GLN A 332 5.99 -7.39 -4.45
N ASN A 333 7.19 -7.25 -4.99
CA ASN A 333 8.31 -8.17 -4.76
C ASN A 333 9.45 -7.42 -4.08
N PHE A 334 9.97 -7.99 -2.99
CA PHE A 334 11.09 -7.43 -2.25
C PHE A 334 12.42 -7.96 -2.80
N ILE A 335 13.36 -7.06 -3.10
CA ILE A 335 14.66 -7.44 -3.70
C ILE A 335 15.74 -7.58 -2.63
N SER A 336 15.72 -6.73 -1.60
CA SER A 336 16.73 -6.71 -0.54
C SER A 336 16.14 -6.23 0.77
N ASN A 337 16.66 -6.76 1.88
CA ASN A 337 16.48 -6.28 3.25
C ASN A 337 17.83 -5.74 3.75
#